data_AF-A0AAE0TM18-F1
#
_entry.id   AF-A0AAE0TM18-F1
#
_cell.length_a   1.000
_cell.length_b   1.000
_cell.length_c   1.000
_cell.angle_alpha   90.00
_cell.angle_beta   90.00
_cell.angle_gamma   90.00
#
_symmetry.space_group_name_H-M   'P 1'
#
loop_
_entity.id
_entity.type
_entity.pdbx_description
1 polymer ?
#
loop_
_entity_poly.entity_id
_entity_poly.type
_entity_poly.pdbx_seq_one_letter_code
_entity_poly.pdbx_strand_id
1 'polypeptide(L)'
;MHYLLHLALLSAVLVQEAQGDIIDDPCQIMPQGPPDEHTTIDEQADSMCHNGTFWWNYPRGSIRLHFQHKASPYFRVCLKDYLVGSIFKLYDVTSDMKHAMPSVTPESSNEVCTSAHHYEIIILFEAPKHMLYMGEVAYRIQPIFPI
;
A
#
# COMPACT_ATOMS: atom_id res chain seq x y z
N MET A 1 -10.96 17.06 -68.09
CA MET A 1 -9.52 16.78 -68.26
C MET A 1 -8.81 17.48 -67.13
N HIS A 2 -8.37 16.72 -66.10
CA HIS A 2 -6.95 16.36 -65.90
C HIS A 2 -6.16 17.59 -65.41
N TYR A 3 -5.53 17.65 -64.22
CA TYR A 3 -4.90 16.60 -63.42
C TYR A 3 -4.60 17.10 -61.98
N LEU A 4 -4.80 16.19 -61.02
CA LEU A 4 -3.88 15.79 -59.95
C LEU A 4 -3.30 16.81 -58.95
N LEU A 5 -3.69 16.57 -57.70
CA LEU A 5 -2.80 15.99 -56.68
C LEU A 5 -1.63 16.88 -56.21
N HIS A 6 -1.83 17.60 -55.10
CA HIS A 6 -0.75 17.86 -54.15
C HIS A 6 -1.16 17.50 -52.74
N LEU A 7 -0.68 16.31 -52.36
CA LEU A 7 -0.15 15.92 -51.06
C LEU A 7 -0.93 16.36 -49.82
N ALA A 8 -1.62 15.36 -49.27
CA ALA A 8 -1.67 15.15 -47.84
C ALA A 8 -0.27 15.28 -47.23
N LEU A 9 -0.13 16.18 -46.26
CA LEU A 9 0.89 16.04 -45.24
C LEU A 9 0.18 16.15 -43.89
N LEU A 10 0.10 14.96 -43.28
CA LEU A 10 -0.33 14.73 -41.92
C LEU A 10 0.38 15.71 -40.99
N SER A 11 -0.36 16.68 -40.46
CA SER A 11 -0.08 17.18 -39.13
C SER A 11 -0.99 16.41 -38.20
N ALA A 12 -0.65 15.14 -37.98
CA ALA A 12 -1.08 14.44 -36.79
C ALA A 12 -0.46 15.21 -35.63
N VAL A 13 -1.18 16.20 -35.12
CA VAL A 13 -0.92 16.72 -33.78
C VAL A 13 -1.21 15.54 -32.87
N LEU A 14 -0.14 14.83 -32.53
CA LEU A 14 -0.07 14.01 -31.33
C LEU A 14 -0.43 14.97 -30.19
N VAL A 15 -1.71 15.05 -29.86
CA VAL A 15 -2.12 15.26 -28.49
C VAL A 15 -1.64 14.00 -27.79
N GLN A 16 -0.37 14.06 -27.42
CA GLN A 16 0.18 13.26 -26.35
C GLN A 16 -0.63 13.75 -25.15
N GLU A 17 -1.80 13.12 -24.93
CA GLU A 17 -2.38 13.08 -23.61
C GLU A 17 -1.26 12.46 -22.78
N ALA A 18 -0.50 13.35 -22.15
CA ALA A 18 0.17 13.03 -20.93
C ALA A 18 -0.93 12.44 -20.05
N GLN A 19 -1.06 11.11 -20.09
CA GLN A 19 -1.31 10.34 -18.90
C GLN A 19 -0.11 10.64 -17.99
N GLY A 20 -0.06 11.87 -17.49
CA GLY A 20 0.50 12.11 -16.19
C GLY A 20 -0.30 11.19 -15.31
N ASP A 21 0.38 10.18 -14.80
CA ASP A 21 -0.04 9.45 -13.62
C ASP A 21 -0.40 10.51 -12.58
N ILE A 22 -1.67 10.88 -12.55
CA ILE A 22 -2.30 11.42 -11.36
C ILE A 22 -2.37 10.21 -10.43
N ILE A 23 -1.25 9.89 -9.79
CA ILE A 23 -1.31 9.23 -8.49
C ILE A 23 -1.64 10.38 -7.53
N ASP A 24 -2.93 10.73 -7.49
CA ASP A 24 -3.55 11.56 -6.45
C ASP A 24 -3.15 10.92 -5.13
N ASP A 25 -2.29 11.60 -4.37
CA ASP A 25 -1.53 11.01 -3.26
C ASP A 25 -2.48 10.28 -2.29
N PRO A 26 -2.57 8.95 -2.41
CA PRO A 26 -3.55 8.16 -1.69
C PRO A 26 -3.06 8.10 -0.23
N CYS A 27 -3.96 8.14 0.74
CA CYS A 27 -3.66 8.54 2.13
C CYS A 27 -2.30 8.09 2.67
N GLN A 28 -1.62 9.05 3.28
CA GLN A 28 -0.30 8.82 3.86
C GLN A 28 -0.43 8.64 5.38
N ILE A 29 0.23 7.60 5.89
CA ILE A 29 0.34 7.32 7.31
C ILE A 29 1.82 7.42 7.66
N MET A 30 2.20 8.49 8.37
CA MET A 30 3.58 8.74 8.77
C MET A 30 3.64 8.93 10.30
N PRO A 31 3.63 7.83 11.06
CA PRO A 31 3.62 7.90 12.51
C PRO A 31 4.93 8.46 13.05
N GLN A 32 4.85 9.01 14.26
CA GLN A 32 6.04 9.13 15.09
C GLN A 32 6.37 7.71 15.55
N GLY A 33 7.39 7.08 14.96
CA GLY A 33 7.69 5.69 15.25
C GLY A 33 8.02 5.43 16.74
N PRO A 34 8.04 4.16 17.17
CA PRO A 34 8.18 3.79 18.57
C PRO A 34 9.47 4.35 19.21
N PRO A 35 9.43 4.75 20.50
CA PRO A 35 10.60 5.31 21.20
C PRO A 35 11.74 4.29 21.37
N ASP A 36 11.41 3.00 21.45
CA ASP A 36 12.35 1.91 21.69
C ASP A 36 11.89 0.59 21.04
N GLU A 37 12.75 -0.44 21.13
CA GLU A 37 12.53 -1.75 20.51
C GLU A 37 11.44 -2.62 21.14
N HIS A 38 10.94 -2.24 22.32
CA HIS A 38 9.91 -3.00 23.05
C HIS A 38 8.54 -2.36 22.96
N THR A 39 8.47 -1.13 22.44
CA THR A 39 7.22 -0.40 22.30
C THR A 39 6.52 -0.77 21.00
N THR A 40 5.22 -1.03 21.13
CA THR A 40 4.29 -1.09 19.99
C THR A 40 3.41 0.14 20.03
N ILE A 41 3.24 0.81 18.91
CA ILE A 41 2.24 1.87 18.74
C ILE A 41 1.16 1.42 17.77
N ASP A 42 -0.04 1.94 17.93
CA ASP A 42 -1.18 1.64 17.08
C ASP A 42 -1.49 2.85 16.19
N GLU A 43 -1.69 2.59 14.91
CA GLU A 43 -2.01 3.58 13.89
C GLU A 43 -3.24 3.12 13.10
N GLN A 44 -4.04 4.08 12.63
CA GLN A 44 -5.28 3.80 11.93
C GLN A 44 -5.22 4.32 10.50
N ALA A 45 -5.38 3.44 9.52
CA ALA A 45 -5.63 3.84 8.15
C ALA A 45 -7.03 4.46 8.05
N ASP A 46 -7.14 5.58 7.33
CA ASP A 46 -8.44 6.21 7.12
C ASP A 46 -9.37 5.23 6.39
N SER A 47 -10.47 4.92 7.04
CA SER A 47 -11.58 4.10 6.52
C SER A 47 -12.17 4.55 5.17
N MET A 48 -11.96 5.80 4.76
CA MET A 48 -12.37 6.34 3.45
C MET A 48 -11.33 6.09 2.36
N CYS A 49 -10.16 5.56 2.73
CA CYS A 49 -9.01 5.47 1.87
C CYS A 49 -8.75 4.07 1.37
N HIS A 50 -8.94 3.87 0.06
CA HIS A 50 -8.80 2.55 -0.54
C HIS A 50 -7.38 2.26 -1.04
N ASN A 51 -6.54 3.26 -1.17
CA ASN A 51 -5.12 3.12 -1.46
C ASN A 51 -4.36 4.03 -0.50
N GLY A 52 -3.11 3.76 -0.23
CA GLY A 52 -2.28 4.68 0.53
C GLY A 52 -0.84 4.21 0.69
N THR A 53 -0.06 5.02 1.40
CA THR A 53 1.32 4.70 1.74
C THR A 53 1.54 4.79 3.24
N PHE A 54 2.31 3.85 3.76
CA PHE A 54 2.74 3.82 5.13
C PHE A 54 4.25 4.07 5.19
N TRP A 55 4.61 5.19 5.82
CA TRP A 55 5.96 5.69 5.95
C TRP A 55 6.50 5.41 7.33
N TRP A 56 7.48 4.51 7.40
CA TRP A 56 8.17 4.15 8.62
C TRP A 56 9.50 4.90 8.70
N ASN A 57 9.57 5.94 9.54
CA ASN A 57 10.76 6.79 9.65
C ASN A 57 11.71 6.44 10.82
N TYR A 58 11.32 5.54 11.74
CA TYR A 58 12.13 5.20 12.93
C TYR A 58 12.22 3.68 13.16
N PRO A 59 13.35 3.01 12.92
CA PRO A 59 13.51 1.55 12.84
C PRO A 59 13.45 0.79 14.18
N ARG A 60 12.74 1.31 15.18
CA ARG A 60 12.62 0.71 16.51
C ARG A 60 11.20 0.24 16.75
N GLY A 61 11.07 -0.88 17.46
CA GLY A 61 9.81 -1.35 18.00
C GLY A 61 8.90 -1.97 16.95
N SER A 62 7.60 -1.82 17.16
CA SER A 62 6.58 -2.34 16.25
C SER A 62 5.44 -1.33 16.05
N ILE A 63 4.76 -1.41 14.92
CA ILE A 63 3.55 -0.63 14.64
C ILE A 63 2.44 -1.58 14.27
N ARG A 64 1.27 -1.43 14.89
CA ARG A 64 0.04 -2.08 14.48
C ARG A 64 -0.75 -1.11 13.62
N LEU A 65 -0.98 -1.49 12.38
CA LEU A 65 -1.78 -0.71 11.46
C LEU A 65 -3.17 -1.32 11.35
N HIS A 66 -4.16 -0.55 11.80
CA HIS A 66 -5.56 -0.90 11.76
C HIS A 66 -6.17 -0.44 10.44
N PHE A 67 -6.89 -1.34 9.79
CA PHE A 67 -7.64 -1.08 8.58
C PHE A 67 -9.10 -1.40 8.83
N GLN A 68 -9.98 -0.50 8.42
CA GLN A 68 -11.43 -0.70 8.48
C GLN A 68 -12.04 -0.30 7.14
N HIS A 69 -13.10 -0.98 6.74
CA HIS A 69 -13.81 -0.66 5.50
C HIS A 69 -15.29 -0.40 5.77
N LYS A 70 -15.68 0.88 5.73
CA LYS A 70 -17.04 1.33 6.12
C LYS A 70 -18.17 0.67 5.32
N ALA A 71 -17.93 0.35 4.05
CA ALA A 71 -18.98 -0.15 3.16
C ALA A 71 -19.13 -1.68 3.16
N SER A 72 -18.20 -2.44 3.76
CA SER A 72 -18.25 -3.91 3.73
C SER A 72 -17.54 -4.54 4.94
N PRO A 73 -18.17 -5.49 5.65
CA PRO A 73 -17.49 -6.32 6.65
C PRO A 73 -16.41 -7.23 6.07
N TYR A 74 -16.52 -7.53 4.78
CA TYR A 74 -15.62 -8.42 4.06
C TYR A 74 -14.76 -7.59 3.13
N PHE A 75 -13.48 -7.51 3.46
CA PHE A 75 -12.50 -6.80 2.66
C PHE A 75 -11.13 -7.45 2.83
N ARG A 76 -10.24 -7.15 1.90
CA ARG A 76 -8.82 -7.50 1.96
C ARG A 76 -7.98 -6.26 1.99
N VAL A 77 -6.82 -6.38 2.63
CA VAL A 77 -5.74 -5.41 2.57
C VAL A 77 -4.58 -6.08 1.85
N CYS A 78 -4.10 -5.43 0.80
CA CYS A 78 -2.96 -5.86 0.01
C CYS A 78 -1.81 -4.88 0.20
N LEU A 79 -0.61 -5.38 0.42
CA LEU A 79 0.60 -4.62 0.66
C LEU A 79 1.59 -4.82 -0.49
N LYS A 80 2.34 -3.76 -0.81
CA LYS A 80 3.41 -3.78 -1.79
C LYS A 80 4.60 -2.98 -1.29
N ASP A 81 5.80 -3.53 -1.46
CA ASP A 81 7.02 -2.82 -1.12
C ASP A 81 7.23 -1.64 -2.08
N TYR A 82 7.55 -0.47 -1.53
CA TYR A 82 7.92 0.71 -2.32
C TYR A 82 9.37 1.13 -2.03
N LEU A 83 9.73 1.29 -0.76
CA LEU A 83 11.08 1.62 -0.33
C LEU A 83 11.49 0.75 0.85
N VAL A 84 12.25 -0.31 0.59
CA VAL A 84 12.90 -1.12 1.65
C VAL A 84 11.90 -1.71 2.67
N GLY A 85 10.61 -1.77 2.37
CA GLY A 85 9.56 -2.34 3.22
C GLY A 85 9.68 -3.85 3.43
N SER A 86 10.38 -4.55 2.54
CA SER A 86 10.78 -5.95 2.64
C SER A 86 11.54 -6.33 3.91
N ILE A 87 12.10 -5.34 4.60
CA ILE A 87 12.88 -5.54 5.83
C ILE A 87 12.00 -5.82 7.05
N PHE A 88 10.73 -5.43 6.99
CA PHE A 88 9.80 -5.61 8.09
C PHE A 88 9.33 -7.05 8.12
N LYS A 89 9.18 -7.59 9.34
CA LYS A 89 8.37 -8.79 9.51
C LYS A 89 6.92 -8.36 9.63
N LEU A 90 6.07 -8.97 8.82
CA LEU A 90 4.65 -8.68 8.74
C LEU A 90 3.87 -9.81 9.40
N TYR A 91 2.89 -9.43 10.22
CA TYR A 91 1.98 -10.37 10.83
C TYR A 91 0.55 -9.87 10.78
N ASP A 92 -0.38 -10.75 10.44
CA ASP A 92 -1.79 -10.52 10.70
C ASP A 92 -2.07 -10.84 12.17
N VAL A 93 -2.55 -9.85 12.89
CA VAL A 93 -2.90 -9.92 14.32
C VAL A 93 -4.36 -9.52 14.55
N THR A 94 -5.20 -9.67 13.51
CA THR A 94 -6.65 -9.38 13.58
C THR A 94 -7.35 -10.32 14.55
N SER A 95 -6.85 -11.54 14.71
CA SER A 95 -7.32 -12.51 15.72
C SER A 95 -6.35 -12.56 16.90
N ASP A 96 -6.74 -13.26 17.97
CA ASP A 96 -5.88 -13.49 19.14
C ASP A 96 -4.55 -14.21 18.80
N MET A 97 -4.45 -14.81 17.59
CA MET A 97 -3.25 -15.46 17.10
C MET A 97 -2.48 -14.57 16.12
N LYS A 98 -1.15 -14.50 16.33
CA LYS A 98 -0.20 -13.84 15.43
C LYS A 98 0.12 -14.75 14.24
N HIS A 99 -0.35 -14.40 13.04
CA HIS A 99 -0.11 -15.14 11.81
C HIS A 99 0.96 -14.46 10.97
N ALA A 100 2.05 -15.16 10.63
CA ALA A 100 3.10 -14.60 9.78
C ALA A 100 2.58 -14.38 8.35
N MET A 101 2.79 -13.17 7.82
CA MET A 101 2.53 -12.85 6.42
C MET A 101 3.81 -13.02 5.60
N PRO A 102 3.70 -13.32 4.30
CA PRO A 102 4.84 -13.24 3.39
C PRO A 102 5.48 -11.85 3.42
N SER A 103 6.81 -11.78 3.25
CA SER A 103 7.49 -10.51 3.05
C SER A 103 7.02 -9.87 1.75
N VAL A 104 6.71 -8.58 1.80
CA VAL A 104 6.60 -7.76 0.58
C VAL A 104 8.00 -7.62 -0.01
N THR A 105 8.20 -7.78 -1.32
CA THR A 105 9.53 -7.54 -1.93
C THR A 105 9.42 -6.61 -3.14
N PRO A 106 10.43 -5.74 -3.39
CA PRO A 106 10.36 -4.78 -4.50
C PRO A 106 10.30 -5.48 -5.86
N GLU A 107 10.94 -6.65 -5.95
CA GLU A 107 11.04 -7.44 -7.19
C GLU A 107 9.79 -8.29 -7.46
N SER A 108 8.94 -8.49 -6.44
CA SER A 108 7.67 -9.18 -6.66
C SER A 108 6.67 -8.24 -7.33
N SER A 109 6.17 -8.64 -8.50
CA SER A 109 5.00 -8.01 -9.11
C SER A 109 3.71 -8.21 -8.31
N ASN A 110 3.76 -9.09 -7.29
CA ASN A 110 2.60 -9.60 -6.59
C ASN A 110 2.47 -8.90 -5.23
N GLU A 111 1.28 -8.38 -4.97
CA GLU A 111 0.94 -7.86 -3.65
C GLU A 111 0.77 -9.00 -2.64
N VAL A 112 1.11 -8.74 -1.38
CA VAL A 112 0.83 -9.66 -0.26
C VAL A 112 -0.48 -9.23 0.38
N CYS A 113 -1.49 -10.10 0.36
CA CYS A 113 -2.81 -9.77 0.87
C CYS A 113 -3.20 -10.57 2.11
N THR A 114 -3.93 -9.95 3.02
CA THR A 114 -4.73 -10.62 4.04
C THR A 114 -6.20 -10.20 3.94
N SER A 115 -7.12 -11.02 4.45
CA SER A 115 -8.56 -10.83 4.36
C SER A 115 -9.20 -10.95 5.73
N ALA A 116 -10.20 -10.10 6.02
CA ALA A 116 -10.98 -10.19 7.23
C ALA A 116 -12.42 -10.63 6.98
N HIS A 117 -12.99 -11.21 8.04
CA HIS A 117 -14.40 -11.58 8.13
C HIS A 117 -15.18 -10.79 9.18
N HIS A 118 -14.67 -9.66 9.70
CA HIS A 118 -15.34 -8.87 10.75
C HIS A 118 -14.92 -7.38 10.79
N TYR A 119 -15.10 -6.61 9.70
CA TYR A 119 -14.94 -5.15 9.64
C TYR A 119 -13.55 -4.54 9.96
N GLU A 120 -12.58 -5.32 10.42
CA GLU A 120 -11.23 -4.86 10.74
C GLU A 120 -10.15 -5.85 10.29
N ILE A 121 -9.02 -5.32 9.86
CA ILE A 121 -7.74 -6.03 9.67
C ILE A 121 -6.70 -5.28 10.49
N ILE A 122 -5.88 -6.00 11.27
CA ILE A 122 -4.76 -5.41 12.02
C ILE A 122 -3.46 -6.07 11.54
N ILE A 123 -2.56 -5.27 10.97
CA ILE A 123 -1.24 -5.73 10.50
C ILE A 123 -0.16 -5.19 11.42
N LEU A 124 0.62 -6.09 12.03
CA LEU A 124 1.79 -5.75 12.81
C LEU A 124 3.03 -5.70 11.91
N PHE A 125 3.67 -4.54 11.88
CA PHE A 125 4.98 -4.30 11.30
C PHE A 125 6.03 -4.34 12.40
N GLU A 126 6.95 -5.29 12.35
CA GLU A 126 8.04 -5.45 13.32
C GLU A 126 9.38 -5.12 12.65
N ALA A 127 10.06 -4.08 13.15
CA ALA A 127 11.38 -3.70 12.66
C ALA A 127 12.45 -4.71 13.14
N PRO A 128 13.47 -5.01 12.32
CA PRO A 128 14.58 -5.84 12.75
C PRO A 128 15.47 -5.07 13.76
N LYS A 129 16.01 -5.79 14.75
CA LYS A 129 16.72 -5.24 15.93
C LYS A 129 17.88 -4.27 15.67
N HIS A 130 18.45 -4.26 14.47
CA HIS A 130 19.69 -3.51 14.16
C HIS A 130 19.54 -2.54 13.00
N MET A 131 18.31 -2.16 12.62
CA MET A 131 18.14 -1.25 11.50
C MET A 131 18.23 0.22 11.86
N LEU A 132 18.69 0.99 10.87
CA LEU A 132 18.85 2.44 10.88
C LEU A 132 18.09 3.13 9.73
N TYR A 133 17.34 2.36 8.93
CA TYR A 133 16.74 2.83 7.68
C TYR A 133 15.24 3.08 7.82
N MET A 134 14.76 4.03 7.02
CA MET A 134 13.34 4.28 6.80
C MET A 134 12.79 3.28 5.79
N GLY A 135 11.52 2.94 5.92
CA GLY A 135 10.82 2.06 4.98
C GLY A 135 9.49 2.65 4.54
N GLU A 136 9.03 2.27 3.35
CA GLU A 136 7.75 2.67 2.80
C GLU A 136 7.03 1.45 2.21
N VAL A 137 5.78 1.27 2.60
CA VAL A 137 4.91 0.20 2.10
C VAL A 137 3.63 0.82 1.57
N ALA A 138 3.30 0.52 0.32
CA ALA A 138 2.01 0.87 -0.25
C ALA A 138 0.95 -0.15 0.20
N TYR A 139 -0.26 0.32 0.47
CA TYR A 139 -1.40 -0.53 0.80
C TYR A 139 -2.61 -0.24 -0.08
N ARG A 140 -3.46 -1.25 -0.22
CA ARG A 140 -4.75 -1.16 -0.91
C ARG A 140 -5.83 -1.95 -0.18
N ILE A 141 -6.97 -1.31 0.07
CA ILE A 141 -8.16 -1.88 0.70
C ILE A 141 -9.19 -2.17 -0.38
N GLN A 142 -9.70 -3.41 -0.44
CA GLN A 142 -10.67 -3.83 -1.44
C GLN A 142 -11.80 -4.65 -0.82
N PRO A 143 -13.07 -4.35 -1.10
CA PRO A 143 -14.18 -5.19 -0.66
C PRO A 143 -14.10 -6.58 -1.33
N ILE A 144 -14.46 -7.61 -0.56
CA ILE A 144 -14.65 -8.97 -1.06
C ILE A 144 -16.16 -9.19 -1.17
N PHE A 145 -16.65 -9.33 -2.41
CA PHE A 145 -18.04 -9.68 -2.65
C PHE A 145 -18.18 -11.20 -2.67
N PRO A 146 -18.96 -11.81 -1.76
CA PRO A 146 -19.28 -13.23 -1.88
C PRO A 146 -20.08 -13.44 -3.18
N ILE A 147 -19.67 -14.45 -3.96
CA ILE A 147 -20.36 -14.91 -5.17
C ILE A 147 -21.58 -15.72 -4.76
#